data_AF-A0A087UI82-F1
#
_entry.id   AF-A0A087UI82-F1
#
_cell.length_a   1.000
_cell.length_b   1.000
_cell.length_c   1.000
_cell.angle_alpha   90.00
_cell.angle_beta   90.00
_cell.angle_gamma   90.00
#
_symmetry.space_group_name_H-M   'P 1'
#
loop_
_entity.id
_entity.type
_entity.pdbx_description
1 polymer ?
#
loop_
_entity_poly.entity_id
_entity_poly.type
_entity_poly.pdbx_seq_one_letter_code
_entity_poly.pdbx_strand_id
1 'polypeptide(L)'
;MPPRSRQHSKGKRDVSKDAKYSAEENASDIKIVTEVKLNKPWAPSTYTAFKVLLSARLCAAVWSNISDCDEAFNYWEPMHYLLYGEGFQTWEYSPLYAIRSYAYLWLHAIPCYLYGALLQSNK
;
A
#
# COMPACT_ATOMS: atom_id res chain seq x y z
N MET A 1 -8.76 75.21 -56.98
CA MET A 1 -8.52 73.77 -56.72
C MET A 1 -8.82 73.49 -55.25
N PRO A 2 -9.71 72.54 -54.88
CA PRO A 2 -9.92 72.17 -53.49
C PRO A 2 -8.99 71.00 -53.09
N PRO A 3 -8.64 70.83 -51.80
CA PRO A 3 -7.93 69.64 -51.36
C PRO A 3 -8.93 68.49 -51.15
N ARG A 4 -8.58 67.32 -51.69
CA ARG A 4 -9.37 66.09 -51.63
C ARG A 4 -9.15 65.44 -50.25
N SER A 5 -10.20 65.36 -49.44
CA SER A 5 -10.17 64.65 -48.17
C SER A 5 -9.93 63.15 -48.39
N ARG A 6 -8.92 62.60 -47.72
CA ARG A 6 -8.55 61.18 -47.78
C ARG A 6 -9.21 60.48 -46.59
N GLN A 7 -10.39 59.88 -46.79
CA GLN A 7 -10.98 59.01 -45.77
C GLN A 7 -10.19 57.71 -45.68
N HIS A 8 -9.67 57.42 -44.49
CA HIS A 8 -8.95 56.19 -44.18
C HIS A 8 -9.95 55.14 -43.71
N SER A 9 -10.27 54.15 -44.56
CA SER A 9 -11.03 52.96 -44.18
C SER A 9 -10.07 51.83 -43.80
N LYS A 10 -10.01 51.49 -42.51
CA LYS A 10 -9.36 50.29 -41.92
C LYS A 10 -10.11 49.99 -40.61
N GLY A 11 -10.50 48.77 -40.25
CA GLY A 11 -10.40 47.45 -40.88
C GLY A 11 -11.21 46.48 -40.00
N LYS A 12 -12.21 45.79 -40.58
CA LYS A 12 -13.08 44.82 -39.88
C LYS A 12 -12.56 43.37 -40.01
N ARG A 13 -11.34 43.19 -40.53
CA ARG A 13 -10.78 41.88 -40.94
C ARG A 13 -9.82 41.24 -39.92
N ASP A 14 -9.35 41.99 -38.94
CA ASP A 14 -8.33 41.50 -37.99
C ASP A 14 -8.99 40.67 -36.86
N VAL A 15 -10.09 41.18 -36.29
CA VAL A 15 -10.83 40.51 -35.19
C VAL A 15 -11.29 39.08 -35.53
N SER A 16 -11.68 38.81 -36.79
CA SER A 16 -12.16 37.48 -37.20
C SER A 16 -11.02 36.47 -37.41
N LYS A 17 -9.79 36.91 -37.65
CA LYS A 17 -8.62 36.04 -37.77
C LYS A 17 -8.05 35.70 -36.40
N ASP A 18 -8.01 36.68 -35.51
CA ASP A 18 -7.53 36.50 -34.12
C ASP A 18 -8.45 35.53 -33.34
N ALA A 19 -9.76 35.62 -33.54
CA ALA A 19 -10.72 34.69 -32.94
C ALA A 19 -10.59 33.25 -33.47
N LYS A 20 -10.21 33.06 -34.74
CA LYS A 20 -9.97 31.73 -35.33
C LYS A 20 -8.68 31.12 -34.81
N TYR A 21 -7.61 31.92 -34.76
CA TYR A 21 -6.31 31.50 -34.22
C TYR A 21 -6.43 31.09 -32.74
N SER A 22 -7.14 31.90 -31.94
CA SER A 22 -7.36 31.60 -30.53
C SER A 22 -8.24 30.36 -30.31
N ALA A 23 -9.18 30.07 -31.21
CA ALA A 23 -9.99 28.84 -31.14
C ALA A 23 -9.20 27.56 -31.49
N GLU A 24 -8.30 27.64 -32.47
CA GLU A 24 -7.42 26.51 -32.85
C GLU A 24 -6.37 26.23 -31.77
N GLU A 25 -5.81 27.27 -31.15
CA GLU A 25 -4.88 27.16 -30.01
C GLU A 25 -5.55 26.44 -28.82
N ASN A 26 -6.73 26.92 -28.40
CA ASN A 26 -7.52 26.27 -27.34
C ASN A 26 -7.88 24.81 -27.67
N ALA A 27 -8.22 24.49 -28.92
CA ALA A 27 -8.54 23.12 -29.32
C ALA A 27 -7.32 22.19 -29.28
N SER A 28 -6.13 22.70 -29.60
CA SER A 28 -4.88 21.96 -29.50
C SER A 28 -4.43 21.73 -28.06
N ASP A 29 -4.56 22.73 -27.19
CA ASP A 29 -4.28 22.60 -25.76
C ASP A 29 -5.23 21.60 -25.09
N ILE A 30 -6.53 21.64 -25.43
CA ILE A 30 -7.49 20.66 -24.93
C ILE A 30 -7.09 19.25 -25.36
N LYS A 31 -6.69 19.04 -26.62
CA LYS A 31 -6.25 17.72 -27.09
C LYS A 31 -5.00 17.23 -26.36
N ILE A 32 -4.00 18.09 -26.15
CA ILE A 32 -2.78 17.76 -25.43
C ILE A 32 -3.08 17.42 -23.97
N VAL A 33 -3.92 18.21 -23.28
CA VAL A 33 -4.33 17.94 -21.89
C VAL A 33 -5.11 16.62 -21.79
N THR A 34 -5.90 16.27 -22.81
CA THR A 34 -6.67 15.02 -22.84
C THR A 34 -5.77 13.81 -23.10
N GLU A 35 -4.83 13.90 -24.05
CA GLU A 35 -3.78 12.91 -24.32
C GLU A 35 -2.89 12.68 -23.10
N VAL A 36 -2.46 13.75 -22.42
CA VAL A 36 -1.63 13.66 -21.20
C VAL A 36 -2.41 13.03 -20.03
N LYS A 37 -3.72 13.29 -19.91
CA LYS A 37 -4.57 12.60 -18.93
C LYS A 37 -4.76 11.13 -19.26
N LEU A 38 -4.86 10.77 -20.54
CA LEU A 38 -5.02 9.39 -20.99
C LEU A 38 -3.73 8.58 -20.80
N ASN A 39 -2.57 9.21 -20.98
CA ASN A 39 -1.24 8.62 -20.84
C ASN A 39 -0.70 8.65 -19.39
N LYS A 40 -1.53 9.01 -18.41
CA LYS A 40 -1.14 8.94 -17.00
C LYS A 40 -1.22 7.49 -16.51
N PRO A 41 -0.12 6.88 -16.03
CA PRO A 41 -0.17 5.55 -15.46
C PRO A 41 -1.18 5.51 -14.30
N TRP A 42 -2.12 4.58 -14.35
CA TRP A 42 -3.07 4.38 -13.26
C TRP A 42 -2.32 3.86 -12.03
N ALA A 43 -2.38 4.59 -10.93
CA ALA A 43 -1.84 4.19 -9.64
C ALA A 43 -2.93 4.34 -8.57
N PRO A 44 -3.20 3.30 -7.76
CA PRO A 44 -4.14 3.42 -6.67
C PRO A 44 -3.62 4.41 -5.63
N SER A 45 -4.55 5.14 -4.99
CA SER A 45 -4.22 5.93 -3.80
C SER A 45 -3.58 5.03 -2.74
N THR A 46 -2.64 5.56 -1.96
CA THR A 46 -1.92 4.83 -0.91
C THR A 46 -2.87 4.16 0.08
N TYR A 47 -3.98 4.82 0.42
CA TYR A 47 -5.01 4.25 1.29
C TYR A 47 -5.72 3.04 0.66
N THR A 48 -6.03 3.10 -0.64
CA THR A 48 -6.64 1.99 -1.38
C THR A 48 -5.65 0.83 -1.53
N ALA A 49 -4.40 1.14 -1.88
CA ALA A 49 -3.33 0.14 -1.97
C ALA A 49 -3.12 -0.57 -0.62
N PHE A 50 -3.09 0.19 0.47
CA PHE A 50 -2.96 -0.36 1.82
C PHE A 50 -4.11 -1.30 2.17
N LYS A 51 -5.36 -0.92 1.92
CA LYS A 51 -6.53 -1.78 2.16
C LYS A 51 -6.47 -3.08 1.38
N VAL A 52 -6.13 -3.00 0.09
CA VAL A 52 -6.05 -4.17 -0.79
C VAL A 52 -4.91 -5.10 -0.35
N LEU A 53 -3.76 -4.54 0.00
CA LEU A 53 -2.64 -5.34 0.50
C LEU A 53 -2.96 -5.97 1.86
N LEU A 54 -3.57 -5.21 2.77
CA LEU A 54 -3.97 -5.71 4.08
C LEU A 54 -5.01 -6.83 3.95
N SER A 55 -6.04 -6.64 3.12
CA SER A 55 -7.05 -7.68 2.89
C SER A 55 -6.42 -8.91 2.24
N ALA A 56 -5.57 -8.76 1.23
CA ALA A 56 -4.86 -9.87 0.61
C ALA A 56 -3.99 -10.64 1.63
N ARG A 57 -3.29 -9.93 2.53
CA ARG A 57 -2.48 -10.54 3.60
C ARG A 57 -3.33 -11.29 4.62
N LEU A 58 -4.48 -10.73 5.01
CA LEU A 58 -5.41 -11.40 5.92
C LEU A 58 -6.05 -12.64 5.28
N CYS A 59 -6.45 -12.56 4.01
CA CYS A 59 -6.96 -13.70 3.26
C CYS A 59 -5.89 -14.80 3.14
N ALA A 60 -4.65 -14.43 2.83
CA ALA A 60 -3.54 -15.37 2.78
C ALA A 60 -3.28 -16.03 4.14
N ALA A 61 -3.36 -15.29 5.25
CA ALA A 61 -3.19 -15.87 6.58
C ALA A 61 -4.26 -16.92 6.93
N VAL A 62 -5.47 -16.84 6.37
CA VAL A 62 -6.56 -17.80 6.61
C VAL A 62 -6.52 -18.98 5.64
N TRP A 63 -6.22 -18.74 4.37
CA TRP A 63 -6.29 -19.77 3.32
C TRP A 63 -4.96 -20.39 2.92
N SER A 64 -3.83 -19.76 3.24
CA SER A 64 -2.52 -20.35 2.96
C SER A 64 -2.24 -21.45 3.96
N ASN A 65 -1.98 -22.66 3.45
CA ASN A 65 -1.42 -23.70 4.28
C ASN A 65 0.00 -23.30 4.74
N ILE A 66 0.40 -23.76 5.92
CA ILE A 66 1.77 -23.64 6.40
C ILE A 66 2.61 -24.64 5.60
N SER A 67 3.52 -24.12 4.77
CA SER A 67 4.38 -24.94 3.92
C SER A 67 5.51 -25.63 4.70
N ASP A 68 5.91 -25.06 5.83
CA ASP A 68 6.95 -25.62 6.73
C ASP A 68 6.33 -25.94 8.10
N CYS A 69 5.72 -27.12 8.18
CA CYS A 69 4.95 -27.55 9.34
C CYS A 69 5.83 -27.88 10.54
N ASP A 70 7.02 -28.44 10.31
CA ASP A 70 7.90 -28.88 11.38
C ASP A 70 8.56 -27.68 12.07
N GLU A 71 9.05 -26.70 11.29
CA GLU A 71 9.59 -25.48 11.88
C GLU A 71 8.52 -24.71 12.67
N ALA A 72 7.30 -24.60 12.12
CA ALA A 72 6.20 -23.94 12.79
C ALA A 72 5.86 -24.63 14.12
N PHE A 73 5.78 -25.96 14.12
CA PHE A 73 5.52 -26.75 15.32
C PHE A 73 6.64 -26.60 16.35
N ASN A 74 7.89 -26.61 15.89
CA ASN A 74 9.08 -26.45 16.72
C ASN A 74 9.18 -25.06 17.39
N TYR A 75 8.47 -24.04 16.92
CA TYR A 75 8.34 -22.77 17.63
C TYR A 75 7.08 -22.71 18.50
N TRP A 76 5.95 -23.22 18.00
CA TRP A 76 4.66 -23.14 18.67
C TRP A 76 4.61 -23.95 19.96
N GLU A 77 5.09 -25.19 19.90
CA GLU A 77 4.94 -26.10 21.02
C GLU A 77 5.86 -25.75 22.20
N PRO A 78 7.16 -25.45 22.01
CA PRO A 78 8.00 -25.05 23.13
C PRO A 78 7.57 -23.68 23.71
N MET A 79 6.91 -22.83 22.93
CA MET A 79 6.28 -21.60 23.45
C MET A 79 5.06 -21.93 24.33
N HIS A 80 4.25 -22.93 23.95
CA HIS A 80 3.17 -23.45 24.79
C HIS A 80 3.70 -24.05 26.09
N TYR A 81 4.76 -24.85 26.00
CA TYR A 81 5.45 -25.41 27.15
C TYR A 81 5.96 -24.32 28.11
N LEU A 82 6.55 -23.24 27.59
CA LEU A 82 6.99 -22.10 28.42
C LEU A 82 5.83 -21.37 29.12
N LEU A 83 4.68 -21.22 28.45
CA LEU A 83 3.54 -20.46 28.97
C LEU A 83 2.70 -21.25 29.99
N TYR A 84 2.54 -22.56 29.76
CA TYR A 84 1.61 -23.39 30.53
C TYR A 84 2.30 -24.48 31.36
N GLY A 85 3.58 -24.76 31.11
CA GLY A 85 4.33 -25.84 31.76
C GLY A 85 4.01 -27.24 31.22
N GLU A 86 3.18 -27.34 30.19
CA GLU A 86 2.67 -28.58 29.59
C GLU A 86 2.88 -28.55 28.06
N GLY A 87 3.10 -29.70 27.44
CA GLY A 87 3.37 -29.84 25.99
C GLY A 87 4.65 -30.62 25.70
N PHE A 88 4.94 -30.95 24.43
CA PHE A 88 6.19 -31.62 24.08
C PHE A 88 7.34 -30.61 23.98
N GLN A 89 8.49 -31.04 24.48
CA GLN A 89 9.76 -30.37 24.25
C GLN A 89 10.41 -31.06 23.06
N THR A 90 10.64 -30.33 21.98
CA THR A 90 11.37 -30.86 20.83
C THR A 90 12.84 -31.03 21.18
N TRP A 91 13.51 -31.96 20.50
CA TRP A 91 14.92 -32.28 20.75
C TRP A 91 15.86 -31.09 20.55
N GLU A 92 15.48 -30.12 19.73
CA GLU A 92 16.28 -28.91 19.49
C GLU A 92 16.37 -27.99 20.71
N TYR A 93 15.32 -27.96 21.54
CA TYR A 93 15.28 -27.17 22.78
C TYR A 93 15.61 -28.00 24.02
N SER A 94 15.81 -29.30 23.88
CA SER A 94 16.23 -30.17 24.98
C SER A 94 17.60 -29.73 25.52
N PRO A 95 17.81 -29.69 26.85
CA PRO A 95 19.10 -29.32 27.44
C PRO A 95 20.23 -30.27 27.05
N LEU A 96 19.92 -31.47 26.54
CA LEU A 96 20.91 -32.42 26.05
C LEU A 96 21.56 -32.00 24.72
N TYR A 97 20.84 -31.29 23.85
CA TYR A 97 21.29 -30.93 22.50
C TYR A 97 21.37 -29.42 22.28
N ALA A 98 20.43 -28.66 22.85
CA ALA A 98 20.42 -27.20 22.92
C ALA A 98 20.79 -26.49 21.60
N ILE A 99 20.32 -27.02 20.47
CA ILE A 99 20.63 -26.51 19.14
C ILE A 99 19.90 -25.17 18.90
N ARG A 100 18.76 -24.95 19.58
CA ARG A 100 17.96 -23.73 19.49
C ARG A 100 17.75 -23.12 20.88
N SER A 101 17.88 -21.80 20.98
CA SER A 101 17.73 -21.06 22.25
C SER A 101 16.29 -20.64 22.50
N TYR A 102 15.83 -20.80 23.75
CA TYR A 102 14.54 -20.27 24.20
C TYR A 102 14.46 -18.73 24.23
N ALA A 103 15.58 -18.01 24.10
CA ALA A 103 15.58 -16.54 24.15
C ALA A 103 14.65 -15.91 23.11
N TYR A 104 14.62 -16.46 21.89
CA TYR A 104 13.72 -16.00 20.82
C TYR A 104 12.25 -16.23 21.16
N LEU A 105 11.93 -17.36 21.80
CA LEU A 105 10.58 -17.69 22.23
C LEU A 105 10.12 -16.78 23.35
N TRP A 106 10.98 -16.50 24.33
CA TRP A 106 10.68 -15.60 25.44
C TRP A 106 10.25 -14.22 24.94
N LEU A 107 10.87 -13.70 23.90
CA LEU A 107 10.50 -12.41 23.29
C LEU A 107 9.03 -12.37 22.85
N HIS A 108 8.51 -13.49 22.34
CA HIS A 108 7.12 -13.65 21.90
C HIS A 108 6.18 -14.15 23.02
N ALA A 109 6.71 -14.90 23.98
CA ALA A 109 5.97 -15.44 25.11
C ALA A 109 5.69 -14.36 26.18
N ILE A 110 6.57 -13.37 26.37
CA ILE A 110 6.38 -12.32 27.39
C ILE A 110 5.03 -11.59 27.22
N PRO A 111 4.65 -11.09 26.03
CA PRO A 111 3.33 -10.48 25.84
C PRO A 111 2.18 -11.42 26.17
N CYS A 112 2.27 -12.70 25.77
CA CYS A 112 1.25 -13.71 26.09
C CYS A 112 1.18 -14.02 27.58
N TYR A 113 2.33 -14.11 28.26
CA TYR A 113 2.43 -14.34 29.69
C TYR A 113 1.85 -13.17 30.47
N LEU A 114 2.22 -11.93 30.10
CA LEU A 114 1.67 -10.72 30.69
C LEU A 114 0.17 -10.62 30.47
N TYR A 115 -0.32 -10.96 29.28
CA TYR A 115 -1.75 -11.03 29.00
C TYR A 115 -2.45 -12.04 29.92
N GLY A 116 -1.92 -13.26 30.04
CA GLY A 116 -2.48 -14.28 30.93
C GLY A 116 -2.44 -13.85 32.41
N ALA A 117 -1.32 -13.31 32.87
CA ALA A 117 -1.13 -12.88 34.24
C ALA A 117 -2.01 -11.67 34.62
N LEU A 118 -2.19 -10.71 33.70
CA LEU A 118 -2.92 -9.46 33.98
C LEU A 118 -4.43 -9.57 33.71
N LEU A 119 -4.84 -10.32 32.69
CA LEU A 119 -6.23 -10.35 32.22
C LEU A 119 -6.93 -11.68 32.50
N GLN A 120 -6.19 -12.78 32.70
CA GLN A 120 -6.75 -14.08 33.11
C GLN A 120 -6.42 -14.43 34.57
N SER A 121 -6.75 -13.51 35.49
CA SER A 121 -6.63 -13.72 36.94
C SER A 121 -7.71 -14.63 37.54
N ASN A 122 -8.47 -15.35 36.72
CA ASN A 122 -9.47 -16.32 37.19
C ASN A 122 -9.03 -17.73 36.80
N LYS A 123 -8.24 -18.34 37.69
CA LYS A 123 -8.13 -19.80 37.83
C LYS A 123 -8.89 -20.18 39.09
#